data_AF-A0A0R3RVJ3-F1
#
_entry.id   AF-A0A0R3RVJ3-F1
#
_cell.length_a   1.000
_cell.length_b   1.000
_cell.length_c   1.000
_cell.angle_alpha   90.00
_cell.angle_beta   90.00
_cell.angle_gamma   90.00
#
_symmetry.space_group_name_H-M   'P 1'
#
loop_
_entity.id
_entity.type
_entity.pdbx_description
1 polymer ?
#
loop_
_entity_poly.entity_id
_entity_poly.type
_entity_poly.pdbx_seq_one_letter_code
_entity_poly.pdbx_strand_id
1 'polypeptide(L)'
;MQKRRLGEYRVFPLTTVMEQRLIIQYLTPVGEYQDLLKETYENRSLDLVLRYLKSARNHDSRLIFDVLKYLAGLLVHRRLALDFVAAGGVDLLIRIERDSLASVVVGTCLYYLAYNQDAMEGVCLLPEQTLNDLVEYALWLLEHSYESGRAGSSMFFTHAFQFRPILERFDDYDGPRRLFNYVNISN
;
A
#
# COMPACT_ATOMS: atom_id res chain seq x y z
N MET A 1 16.27 -10.48 -13.71
CA MET A 1 14.91 -9.92 -13.67
C MET A 1 14.76 -8.87 -14.77
N GLN A 2 13.94 -9.16 -15.78
CA GLN A 2 13.70 -8.23 -16.89
C GLN A 2 12.72 -7.15 -16.40
N LYS A 3 13.24 -5.98 -15.99
CA LYS A 3 12.40 -4.84 -15.60
C LYS A 3 11.47 -4.51 -16.78
N ARG A 4 10.15 -4.69 -16.60
CA ARG A 4 9.15 -4.25 -17.58
C ARG A 4 9.42 -2.77 -17.90
N ARG A 5 9.46 -2.43 -19.19
CA ARG A 5 9.73 -1.06 -19.66
C ARG A 5 8.77 -0.12 -18.93
N LEU A 6 9.34 0.81 -18.16
CA LEU A 6 8.66 2.03 -17.73
C LEU A 6 8.05 2.64 -19.02
N GLY A 7 6.71 2.65 -19.15
CA GLY A 7 6.00 3.09 -20.36
C GLY A 7 6.36 4.51 -20.88
N GLU A 8 5.65 5.03 -21.87
CA GLU A 8 5.95 6.37 -22.39
C GLU A 8 5.52 7.47 -21.39
N TYR A 9 6.38 8.47 -21.15
CA TYR A 9 6.02 9.69 -20.39
C TYR A 9 5.95 10.84 -21.39
N ARG A 10 4.73 11.26 -21.74
CA ARG A 10 4.48 12.41 -22.62
C ARG A 10 3.37 13.25 -22.02
N VAL A 11 3.65 14.53 -21.82
CA VAL A 11 2.67 15.51 -21.31
C VAL A 11 1.81 16.05 -22.47
N PHE A 12 2.33 16.07 -23.70
CA PHE A 12 1.59 16.46 -24.88
C PHE A 12 1.81 15.48 -26.05
N PRO A 13 0.76 15.08 -26.78
CA PRO A 13 -0.66 15.31 -26.47
C PRO A 13 -1.07 14.59 -25.18
N LEU A 14 -1.96 15.21 -24.40
CA LEU A 14 -2.34 14.70 -23.09
C LEU A 14 -3.29 13.49 -23.27
N THR A 15 -2.87 12.32 -22.78
CA THR A 15 -3.71 11.12 -22.79
C THR A 15 -4.58 11.08 -21.54
N THR A 16 -5.71 10.38 -21.58
CA THR A 16 -6.60 10.22 -20.40
C THR A 16 -5.88 9.64 -19.19
N VAL A 17 -4.94 8.72 -19.38
CA VAL A 17 -4.12 8.17 -18.29
C VAL A 17 -3.22 9.25 -17.69
N MET A 18 -2.61 10.11 -18.53
CA MET A 18 -1.78 11.20 -18.03
C MET A 18 -2.60 12.25 -17.28
N GLU A 19 -3.80 12.58 -17.77
CA GLU A 19 -4.75 13.48 -17.07
C GLU A 19 -5.04 12.96 -15.65
N GLN A 20 -5.44 11.69 -15.54
CA GLN A 20 -5.73 11.06 -14.26
C GLN A 20 -4.52 11.09 -13.33
N ARG A 21 -3.33 10.78 -13.84
CA ARG A 21 -2.08 10.80 -13.06
C ARG A 21 -1.76 12.19 -12.53
N LEU A 22 -1.86 13.23 -13.34
CA LEU A 22 -1.61 14.60 -12.90
C LEU A 22 -2.60 15.04 -11.81
N ILE A 23 -3.87 14.69 -11.97
CA ILE A 23 -4.91 14.97 -10.95
C ILE A 23 -4.58 14.25 -9.63
N ILE A 24 -4.26 12.96 -9.68
CA ILE A 24 -3.96 12.17 -8.48
C ILE A 24 -2.67 12.64 -7.79
N GLN A 25 -1.65 13.01 -8.56
CA GLN A 25 -0.42 13.58 -8.03
C GLN A 25 -0.66 14.92 -7.32
N TYR A 26 -1.58 15.74 -7.85
CA TYR A 26 -2.02 16.96 -7.16
C TYR A 26 -2.80 16.66 -5.87
N LEU A 27 -3.67 15.63 -5.89
CA LEU A 27 -4.45 15.24 -4.71
C LEU A 27 -3.59 14.61 -3.59
N THR A 28 -2.44 14.02 -3.94
CA THR A 28 -1.55 13.35 -2.97
C THR A 28 -1.17 14.24 -1.78
N PRO A 29 -0.51 15.41 -1.98
CA PRO A 29 -0.19 16.30 -0.86
C PRO A 29 -1.46 16.83 -0.17
N VAL A 30 -2.54 17.11 -0.92
CA VAL A 30 -3.82 17.57 -0.36
C VAL A 30 -4.39 16.58 0.66
N GLY A 31 -4.28 15.28 0.39
CA GLY A 31 -4.79 14.22 1.26
C GLY A 31 -4.05 14.11 2.60
N GLU A 32 -2.80 14.58 2.68
CA GLU A 32 -2.01 14.53 3.92
C GLU A 32 -2.38 15.67 4.89
N TYR A 33 -2.89 16.80 4.37
CA TYR A 33 -3.22 17.96 5.20
C TYR A 33 -4.52 17.75 5.97
N GLN A 34 -4.41 17.77 7.30
CA GLN A 34 -5.55 17.64 8.21
C GLN A 34 -6.64 18.70 7.97
N ASP A 35 -6.26 19.92 7.58
CA ASP A 35 -7.20 21.01 7.30
C ASP A 35 -8.10 20.73 6.09
N LEU A 36 -7.64 19.88 5.17
CA LEU A 36 -8.36 19.51 3.93
C LEU A 36 -9.05 18.13 4.04
N LEU A 37 -9.08 17.57 5.25
CA LEU A 37 -9.68 16.27 5.50
C LEU A 37 -11.20 16.30 5.27
N LYS A 38 -11.87 17.41 5.59
CA LYS A 38 -13.31 17.57 5.37
C LYS A 38 -13.65 17.45 3.88
N GLU A 39 -12.91 18.16 3.04
CA GLU A 39 -13.04 18.16 1.59
C GLU A 39 -12.77 16.76 1.03
N THR A 40 -11.79 16.05 1.59
CA THR A 40 -11.48 14.66 1.24
C THR A 40 -12.69 13.73 1.47
N TYR A 41 -13.42 13.91 2.58
CA TYR A 41 -14.66 13.17 2.84
C TYR A 41 -15.80 13.58 1.92
N GLU A 42 -16.05 14.88 1.77
CA GLU A 42 -17.14 15.40 0.94
C GLU A 42 -17.01 14.96 -0.53
N ASN A 43 -15.78 14.86 -1.03
CA ASN A 43 -15.48 14.41 -2.39
C ASN A 43 -15.35 12.87 -2.52
N ARG A 44 -15.59 12.10 -1.45
CA ARG A 44 -15.51 10.63 -1.44
C ARG A 44 -14.19 10.11 -2.03
N SER A 45 -13.08 10.72 -1.64
CA SER A 45 -11.76 10.39 -2.17
C SER A 45 -11.37 8.93 -1.95
N LEU A 46 -11.78 8.34 -0.82
CA LEU A 46 -11.53 6.92 -0.54
C LEU A 46 -12.28 6.00 -1.53
N ASP A 47 -13.53 6.32 -1.87
CA ASP A 47 -14.31 5.56 -2.87
C ASP A 47 -13.67 5.64 -4.26
N LEU A 48 -13.06 6.77 -4.60
CA LEU A 48 -12.29 6.92 -5.83
C LEU A 48 -11.08 5.96 -5.85
N VAL A 49 -10.30 5.93 -4.77
CA VAL A 49 -9.15 5.03 -4.62
C VAL A 49 -9.60 3.56 -4.72
N LEU A 50 -10.63 3.18 -3.97
CA LEU A 50 -11.15 1.80 -3.96
C LEU A 50 -11.62 1.36 -5.35
N ARG A 51 -12.21 2.26 -6.14
CA ARG A 51 -12.58 1.95 -7.55
C ARG A 51 -11.36 1.65 -8.41
N TYR A 52 -10.30 2.45 -8.32
CA TYR A 52 -9.06 2.17 -9.04
C TYR A 52 -8.41 0.85 -8.60
N LEU A 53 -8.42 0.54 -7.30
CA LEU A 53 -7.84 -0.71 -6.80
C LEU A 53 -8.65 -1.95 -7.27
N LYS A 54 -9.98 -1.87 -7.30
CA LYS A 54 -10.84 -2.95 -7.82
C LYS A 54 -10.54 -3.32 -9.27
N SER A 55 -10.17 -2.35 -10.10
CA SER A 55 -9.81 -2.54 -11.50
C SER A 55 -8.30 -2.41 -11.76
N ALA A 56 -7.44 -2.55 -10.75
CA ALA A 56 -6.00 -2.25 -10.85
C ALA A 56 -5.30 -2.98 -12.00
N ARG A 57 -5.68 -4.24 -12.27
CA ARG A 57 -5.11 -5.05 -13.37
C ARG A 57 -5.40 -4.49 -14.76
N ASN A 58 -6.43 -3.66 -14.90
CA ASN A 58 -6.84 -3.07 -16.17
C ASN A 58 -6.26 -1.66 -16.36
N HIS A 59 -5.47 -1.16 -15.40
CA HIS A 59 -4.90 0.18 -15.42
C HIS A 59 -3.39 0.15 -15.64
N ASP A 60 -2.86 1.27 -16.13
CA ASP A 60 -1.42 1.48 -16.21
C ASP A 60 -0.78 1.41 -14.82
N SER A 61 0.32 0.66 -14.70
CA SER A 61 0.99 0.45 -13.40
C SER A 61 1.44 1.75 -12.73
N ARG A 62 1.74 2.81 -13.51
CA ARG A 62 2.10 4.13 -12.96
C ARG A 62 0.89 4.88 -12.45
N LEU A 63 -0.26 4.72 -13.08
CA LEU A 63 -1.51 5.26 -12.56
C LEU A 63 -1.81 4.63 -11.20
N ILE A 64 -1.73 3.31 -11.09
CA ILE A 64 -1.93 2.63 -9.79
C ILE A 64 -0.86 3.02 -8.78
N PHE A 65 0.39 3.22 -9.20
CA PHE A 65 1.44 3.76 -8.33
C PHE A 65 1.08 5.14 -7.78
N ASP A 66 0.58 6.06 -8.61
CA ASP A 66 0.15 7.40 -8.17
C ASP A 66 -1.09 7.29 -7.25
N VAL A 67 -2.04 6.40 -7.55
CA VAL A 67 -3.21 6.11 -6.68
C VAL A 67 -2.79 5.61 -5.31
N LEU A 68 -1.82 4.68 -5.24
CA LEU A 68 -1.32 4.15 -3.98
C LEU A 68 -0.57 5.20 -3.16
N LYS A 69 0.13 6.14 -3.81
CA LYS A 69 0.73 7.29 -3.11
C LYS A 69 -0.34 8.17 -2.49
N TYR A 70 -1.41 8.46 -3.23
CA TYR A 70 -2.52 9.20 -2.67
C TYR A 70 -3.16 8.44 -1.49
N LEU A 71 -3.39 7.13 -1.63
CA LEU A 71 -3.88 6.29 -0.55
C LEU A 71 -2.97 6.36 0.69
N ALA A 72 -1.65 6.27 0.52
CA ALA A 72 -0.71 6.37 1.63
C ALA A 72 -0.90 7.68 2.42
N GLY A 73 -1.07 8.81 1.73
CA GLY A 73 -1.37 10.09 2.37
C GLY A 73 -2.72 10.11 3.10
N LEU A 74 -3.73 9.45 2.54
CA LEU A 74 -5.05 9.29 3.20
C LEU A 74 -4.97 8.43 4.46
N LEU A 75 -4.18 7.36 4.46
CA LEU A 75 -4.07 6.40 5.57
C LEU A 75 -3.41 6.97 6.83
N VAL A 76 -2.75 8.12 6.73
CA VAL A 76 -2.25 8.86 7.91
C VAL A 76 -3.41 9.27 8.83
N HIS A 77 -4.61 9.46 8.29
CA HIS A 77 -5.79 9.85 9.05
C HIS A 77 -6.53 8.63 9.58
N ARG A 78 -6.59 8.50 10.91
CA ARG A 78 -7.23 7.37 11.63
C ARG A 78 -8.58 6.94 11.03
N ARG A 79 -9.49 7.89 10.79
CA ARG A 79 -10.82 7.57 10.30
C ARG A 79 -10.81 7.02 8.86
N LEU A 80 -9.95 7.53 7.99
CA LEU A 80 -9.80 7.00 6.63
C LEU A 80 -9.15 5.61 6.63
N ALA A 81 -8.20 5.36 7.54
CA ALA A 81 -7.63 4.02 7.72
C ALA A 81 -8.69 2.99 8.15
N LEU A 82 -9.53 3.35 9.13
CA LEU A 82 -10.65 2.50 9.57
C LEU A 82 -11.65 2.25 8.45
N ASP A 83 -12.07 3.30 7.74
CA ASP A 83 -13.01 3.19 6.62
C ASP A 83 -12.42 2.34 5.49
N PHE A 84 -11.11 2.44 5.22
CA PHE A 84 -10.42 1.62 4.22
C PHE A 84 -10.44 0.14 4.58
N VAL A 85 -10.14 -0.21 5.84
CA VAL A 85 -10.20 -1.60 6.33
C VAL A 85 -11.63 -2.12 6.25
N ALA A 86 -12.61 -1.35 6.74
CA ALA A 86 -14.03 -1.71 6.73
C ALA A 86 -14.58 -1.92 5.31
N ALA A 87 -14.06 -1.18 4.32
CA ALA A 87 -14.44 -1.32 2.91
C ALA A 87 -13.77 -2.50 2.18
N GLY A 88 -13.02 -3.35 2.89
CA GLY A 88 -12.26 -4.47 2.30
C GLY A 88 -11.03 -4.01 1.52
N GLY A 89 -10.52 -2.81 1.79
CA GLY A 89 -9.40 -2.21 1.08
C GLY A 89 -8.10 -3.01 1.19
N VAL A 90 -7.89 -3.71 2.31
CA VAL A 90 -6.69 -4.54 2.54
C VAL A 90 -6.59 -5.68 1.53
N ASP A 91 -7.69 -6.39 1.27
CA ASP A 91 -7.74 -7.46 0.25
C ASP A 91 -7.47 -6.90 -1.16
N LEU A 92 -7.96 -5.70 -1.48
CA LEU A 92 -7.64 -5.04 -2.75
C LEU A 92 -6.16 -4.63 -2.84
N LEU A 93 -5.60 -4.16 -1.74
CA LEU A 93 -4.21 -3.69 -1.66
C LEU A 93 -3.21 -4.82 -1.88
N ILE A 94 -3.44 -6.00 -1.27
CA ILE A 94 -2.56 -7.17 -1.40
C ILE A 94 -2.76 -7.93 -2.72
N ARG A 95 -3.74 -7.54 -3.55
CA ARG A 95 -3.94 -8.07 -4.92
C ARG A 95 -3.12 -7.35 -6.00
N ILE A 96 -2.45 -6.25 -5.65
CA ILE A 96 -1.54 -5.55 -6.56
C ILE A 96 -0.44 -6.50 -7.01
N GLU A 97 -0.06 -6.45 -8.30
CA GLU A 97 0.98 -7.36 -8.83
C GLU A 97 2.33 -7.07 -8.15
N ARG A 98 2.88 -8.08 -7.46
CA ARG A 98 4.12 -7.96 -6.67
C ARG A 98 5.30 -7.43 -7.51
N ASP A 99 5.45 -7.89 -8.76
CA ASP A 99 6.52 -7.47 -9.67
C ASP A 99 6.30 -6.09 -10.34
N SER A 100 5.17 -5.42 -10.07
CA SER A 100 4.86 -4.10 -10.64
C SER A 100 5.59 -2.97 -9.91
N LEU A 101 5.69 -1.79 -10.55
CA LEU A 101 6.21 -0.60 -9.88
C LEU A 101 5.34 -0.18 -8.68
N ALA A 102 4.04 -0.42 -8.79
CA ALA A 102 3.04 -0.06 -7.78
C ALA A 102 3.26 -0.78 -6.44
N SER A 103 3.80 -2.01 -6.46
CA SER A 103 4.01 -2.82 -5.25
C SER A 103 4.92 -2.14 -4.22
N VAL A 104 5.83 -1.28 -4.67
CA VAL A 104 6.73 -0.51 -3.80
C VAL A 104 5.96 0.33 -2.79
N VAL A 105 4.85 0.92 -3.21
CA VAL A 105 4.03 1.81 -2.37
C VAL A 105 3.07 1.02 -1.47
N VAL A 106 2.78 -0.25 -1.81
CA VAL A 106 1.98 -1.14 -0.96
C VAL A 106 2.62 -1.25 0.43
N GLY A 107 3.94 -1.39 0.53
CA GLY A 107 4.65 -1.42 1.81
C GLY A 107 4.42 -0.16 2.65
N THR A 108 4.39 1.01 2.01
CA THR A 108 4.07 2.29 2.68
C THR A 108 2.63 2.35 3.17
N CYS A 109 1.66 1.89 2.36
CA CYS A 109 0.26 1.81 2.78
C CYS A 109 0.08 0.85 3.97
N LEU A 110 0.74 -0.31 3.94
CA LEU A 110 0.72 -1.28 5.04
C LEU A 110 1.33 -0.67 6.31
N TYR A 111 2.46 0.04 6.19
CA TYR A 111 3.04 0.76 7.32
C TYR A 111 2.07 1.76 7.95
N TYR A 112 1.38 2.60 7.17
CA TYR A 112 0.43 3.55 7.73
C TYR A 112 -0.80 2.89 8.37
N LEU A 113 -1.26 1.76 7.83
CA LEU A 113 -2.24 0.92 8.52
C LEU A 113 -1.70 0.42 9.87
N ALA A 114 -0.49 -0.13 9.88
CA ALA A 114 0.14 -0.66 11.09
C ALA A 114 0.42 0.39 12.16
N TYR A 115 0.73 1.61 11.75
CA TYR A 115 0.90 2.75 12.64
C TYR A 115 -0.40 3.09 13.39
N ASN A 116 -1.56 2.81 12.80
CA ASN A 116 -2.86 3.01 13.43
C ASN A 116 -3.34 1.74 14.15
N GLN A 117 -3.25 1.71 15.48
CA GLN A 117 -3.63 0.53 16.27
C GLN A 117 -5.09 0.11 16.05
N ASP A 118 -6.05 1.04 16.02
CA ASP A 118 -7.46 0.71 15.81
C ASP A 118 -7.71 0.08 14.43
N ALA A 119 -7.04 0.59 13.39
CA ALA A 119 -7.12 0.00 12.06
C ALA A 119 -6.53 -1.41 12.04
N MET A 120 -5.41 -1.63 12.73
CA MET A 120 -4.80 -2.96 12.84
C MET A 120 -5.63 -3.96 13.61
N GLU A 121 -6.38 -3.54 14.63
CA GLU A 121 -7.36 -4.41 15.27
C GLU A 121 -8.39 -4.88 14.24
N GLY A 122 -8.89 -3.97 13.40
CA GLY A 122 -9.74 -4.33 12.27
C GLY A 122 -9.08 -5.27 11.26
N VAL A 123 -7.80 -5.04 10.93
CA VAL A 123 -7.02 -5.93 10.05
C VAL A 123 -6.93 -7.33 10.65
N CYS A 124 -6.67 -7.45 11.94
CA CYS A 124 -6.52 -8.74 12.64
C CYS A 124 -7.82 -9.55 12.71
N LEU A 125 -8.96 -8.94 12.42
CA LEU A 125 -10.27 -9.60 12.33
C LEU A 125 -10.63 -10.04 10.90
N LEU A 126 -9.77 -9.76 9.91
CA LEU A 126 -9.97 -10.20 8.53
C LEU A 126 -9.88 -11.73 8.41
N PRO A 127 -10.43 -12.31 7.33
CA PRO A 127 -10.34 -13.75 7.08
C PRO A 127 -8.90 -14.25 7.11
N GLU A 128 -8.73 -15.51 7.57
CA GLU A 128 -7.42 -16.13 7.75
C GLU A 128 -6.54 -16.06 6.49
N GLN A 129 -7.15 -16.32 5.33
CA GLN A 129 -6.46 -16.24 4.05
C GLN A 129 -5.97 -14.82 3.73
N THR A 130 -6.75 -13.79 4.03
CA THR A 130 -6.34 -12.39 3.81
C THR A 130 -5.16 -12.02 4.69
N LEU A 131 -5.13 -12.49 5.95
CA LEU A 131 -3.99 -12.30 6.83
C LEU A 131 -2.74 -13.06 6.35
N ASN A 132 -2.92 -14.29 5.86
CA ASN A 132 -1.84 -15.08 5.27
C ASN A 132 -1.22 -14.35 4.07
N ASP A 133 -2.05 -13.94 3.12
CA ASP A 133 -1.65 -13.23 1.91
C ASP A 133 -0.98 -11.89 2.25
N LEU A 134 -1.49 -11.17 3.26
CA LEU A 134 -0.92 -9.92 3.74
C LEU A 134 0.51 -10.09 4.24
N VAL A 135 0.74 -11.06 5.14
CA VAL A 135 2.06 -11.31 5.73
C VAL A 135 3.03 -11.82 4.67
N GLU A 136 2.58 -12.73 3.79
CA GLU A 136 3.40 -13.22 2.70
C GLU A 136 3.79 -12.10 1.72
N TYR A 137 2.86 -11.19 1.40
CA TYR A 137 3.13 -10.03 0.56
C TYR A 137 4.14 -9.07 1.21
N ALA A 138 3.96 -8.73 2.49
CA ALA A 138 4.90 -7.88 3.22
C ALA A 138 6.30 -8.52 3.25
N LEU A 139 6.41 -9.80 3.60
CA LEU A 139 7.69 -10.49 3.57
C LEU A 139 8.30 -10.54 2.15
N TRP A 140 7.48 -10.70 1.10
CA TRP A 140 7.94 -10.62 -0.29
C TRP A 140 8.55 -9.26 -0.59
N LEU A 141 7.91 -8.16 -0.16
CA LEU A 141 8.44 -6.81 -0.31
C LEU A 141 9.79 -6.65 0.41
N LEU A 142 9.90 -7.17 1.64
CA LEU A 142 11.13 -7.10 2.44
C LEU A 142 12.35 -7.70 1.73
N GLU A 143 12.14 -8.78 0.99
CA GLU A 143 13.22 -9.48 0.26
C GLU A 143 13.45 -8.98 -1.16
N HIS A 144 12.38 -8.73 -1.92
CA HIS A 144 12.46 -8.60 -3.38
C HIS A 144 12.17 -7.20 -3.90
N SER A 145 11.61 -6.30 -3.07
CA SER A 145 11.28 -4.95 -3.51
C SER A 145 12.52 -4.05 -3.61
N TYR A 146 12.35 -2.90 -4.24
CA TYR A 146 13.26 -1.77 -4.12
C TYR A 146 13.37 -1.30 -2.66
N GLU A 147 14.47 -0.61 -2.34
CA GLU A 147 14.80 -0.11 -0.99
C GLU A 147 13.62 0.55 -0.27
N SER A 148 12.88 1.44 -0.94
CA SER A 148 11.72 2.11 -0.36
C SER A 148 10.58 1.15 0.03
N GLY A 149 10.34 0.11 -0.77
CA GLY A 149 9.34 -0.92 -0.44
C GLY A 149 9.82 -1.86 0.66
N ARG A 150 11.12 -2.17 0.71
CA ARG A 150 11.72 -2.93 1.82
C ARG A 150 11.62 -2.15 3.13
N ALA A 151 11.93 -0.85 3.11
CA ALA A 151 11.80 0.05 4.25
C ALA A 151 10.33 0.14 4.71
N GLY A 152 9.38 0.31 3.78
CA GLY A 152 7.95 0.30 4.10
C GLY A 152 7.50 -1.00 4.76
N SER A 153 7.91 -2.15 4.23
CA SER A 153 7.60 -3.44 4.85
C SER A 153 8.27 -3.65 6.20
N SER A 154 9.50 -3.19 6.39
CA SER A 154 10.19 -3.27 7.67
C SER A 154 9.46 -2.44 8.72
N MET A 155 9.05 -1.21 8.37
CA MET A 155 8.26 -0.35 9.25
C MET A 155 6.89 -0.96 9.57
N PHE A 156 6.22 -1.58 8.60
CA PHE A 156 5.01 -2.36 8.85
C PHE A 156 5.23 -3.40 9.95
N PHE A 157 6.24 -4.27 9.82
CA PHE A 157 6.49 -5.32 10.80
C PHE A 157 6.84 -4.77 12.19
N THR A 158 7.63 -3.70 12.28
CA THR A 158 7.95 -3.03 13.55
C THR A 158 6.69 -2.65 14.33
N HIS A 159 5.66 -2.15 13.64
CA HIS A 159 4.39 -1.79 14.28
C HIS A 159 3.43 -2.97 14.43
N ALA A 160 3.52 -3.98 13.55
CA ALA A 160 2.58 -5.08 13.50
C ALA A 160 2.90 -6.24 14.44
N PHE A 161 4.14 -6.40 14.92
CA PHE A 161 4.53 -7.52 15.79
C PHE A 161 3.83 -7.57 17.14
N GLN A 162 3.27 -6.46 17.62
CA GLN A 162 2.42 -6.47 18.83
C GLN A 162 1.10 -7.24 18.62
N PHE A 163 0.69 -7.45 17.36
CA PHE A 163 -0.52 -8.18 17.02
C PHE A 163 -0.21 -9.65 16.75
N ARG A 164 -0.66 -10.50 17.67
CA ARG A 164 -0.43 -11.96 17.63
C ARG A 164 -0.78 -12.62 16.28
N PRO A 165 -1.91 -12.32 15.61
CA PRO A 165 -2.22 -12.93 14.32
C PRO A 165 -1.18 -12.63 13.22
N ILE A 166 -0.50 -11.47 13.29
CA ILE A 166 0.56 -11.11 12.36
C ILE A 166 1.87 -11.79 12.75
N LEU A 167 2.22 -11.79 14.03
CA LEU A 167 3.46 -12.37 14.52
C LEU A 167 3.53 -13.89 14.28
N GLU A 168 2.46 -14.63 14.56
CA GLU A 168 2.42 -16.08 14.35
C GLU A 168 2.66 -16.43 12.87
N ARG A 169 2.01 -15.71 11.95
CA ARG A 169 2.21 -15.88 10.50
C ARG A 169 3.60 -15.48 10.05
N PHE A 170 4.17 -14.44 10.64
CA PHE A 170 5.52 -14.02 10.34
C PHE A 170 6.50 -15.16 10.67
N ASP A 171 6.33 -15.81 11.83
CA ASP A 171 7.14 -16.96 12.22
C ASP A 171 6.90 -18.16 11.31
N ASP A 172 5.63 -18.48 10.99
CA ASP A 172 5.25 -19.60 10.11
C ASP A 172 5.78 -19.45 8.67
N TYR A 173 5.91 -18.22 8.18
CA TYR A 173 6.42 -17.91 6.84
C TYR A 173 7.91 -17.56 6.83
N ASP A 174 8.66 -18.10 7.80
CA ASP A 174 10.13 -18.02 7.86
C ASP A 174 10.64 -16.57 7.97
N GLY A 175 9.80 -15.69 8.51
CA GLY A 175 10.03 -14.26 8.68
C GLY A 175 11.35 -13.92 9.36
N PRO A 176 11.76 -14.58 10.47
CA PRO A 176 13.03 -14.29 11.12
C PRO A 176 14.24 -14.43 10.19
N ARG A 177 14.30 -15.49 9.37
CA ARG A 177 15.39 -15.69 8.39
C ARG A 177 15.37 -14.60 7.32
N ARG A 178 14.18 -14.27 6.81
CA ARG A 178 13.99 -13.26 5.75
C ARG A 178 14.40 -11.86 6.23
N LEU A 179 14.04 -11.51 7.46
CA LEU A 179 14.44 -10.25 8.12
C LEU A 179 15.94 -10.22 8.40
N PHE A 180 16.54 -11.31 8.87
CA PHE A 180 17.99 -11.39 9.09
C PHE A 180 18.76 -11.15 7.79
N ASN A 181 18.31 -11.76 6.68
CA ASN A 181 18.91 -11.52 5.36
C ASN A 181 18.79 -10.05 4.93
N TYR A 182 17.66 -9.40 5.19
CA TYR A 182 17.48 -7.98 4.91
C TYR A 182 18.50 -7.11 5.63
N VAL A 183 18.71 -7.35 6.93
CA VAL A 183 19.66 -6.58 7.76
C VAL A 183 21.10 -6.78 7.26
N ASN A 184 21.49 -8.01 6.92
CA ASN A 184 22.86 -8.30 6.48
C ASN A 184 23.20 -7.76 5.08
N ILE A 185 22.20 -7.57 4.20
CA ILE A 185 22.40 -6.97 2.87
C ILE A 185 22.51 -5.44 2.96
N SER A 186 22.02 -4.84 4.06
CA SER A 186 21.96 -3.38 4.24
C SER A 186 23.18 -2.80 4.99
N ASN A 187 24.13 -3.65 5.40
CA ASN A 187 25.43 -3.27 5.96
C ASN A 187 26.53 -3.45 4.90
#